data_AF-A0A8T5HRI4-F1
#
_entry.id   AF-A0A8T5HRI4-F1
#
_cell.length_a   1.000
_cell.length_b   1.000
_cell.length_c   1.000
_cell.angle_alpha   90.00
_cell.angle_beta   90.00
_cell.angle_gamma   90.00
#
_symmetry.space_group_name_H-M   'P 1'
#
loop_
_entity.id
_entity.type
_entity.pdbx_description
1 polymer ?
#
loop_
_entity_poly.entity_id
_entity_poly.type
_entity_poly.pdbx_seq_one_letter_code
_entity_poly.pdbx_strand_id
1 'polypeptide(L)'
;MLRNFFRKKQKPKIELEKVNFNEIEDWLENKKNKLIKKEEEIFIIIKKRANISTSNISGKIKNLEAIDIESKKVEERAKIIVRQSLDKYLSFVEVFTKELTETKRERLSNFIEDTNQIFSDFDKRSYIFYQRANYLIGDELVAMKEEINDLSKYFADLFNKNEKIMHSLNLISSIQLKLAQLNEITTTLNEINSEIKYLDEKTTKEKERTNNILNEIKKVKISEDYMENLKKRNEIELVKKQLTDDISKLKSLIDFKKITNAFHSDENKMKIIKDYKENFQRKFEENKCENLLTLINEAELNNSSISNKIKQINKEKNKISENKKQIKKDEAKKLLEEIERIGSKLEYMAIEKIKNSKRSDKIKENREEIRESVSLYITELGGILSHQN
;
A
#
# COMPACT_ATOMS: atom_id res chain seq x y z
N MET A 1 11.39 3.71 48.19
CA MET A 1 10.08 4.40 48.11
C MET A 1 10.30 5.80 47.54
N LEU A 2 9.93 6.04 46.28
CA LEU A 2 9.95 7.37 45.66
C LEU A 2 8.56 8.01 45.84
N ARG A 3 8.47 9.12 46.59
CA ARG A 3 7.23 9.89 46.77
C ARG A 3 7.23 11.09 45.83
N ASN A 4 6.16 11.20 45.04
CA ASN A 4 5.83 12.29 44.13
C ASN A 4 5.89 13.67 44.81
N PHE A 5 6.63 14.60 44.21
CA PHE A 5 6.54 16.03 44.48
C PHE A 5 6.62 16.82 43.17
N PHE A 6 5.49 16.97 42.49
CA PHE A 6 5.33 17.97 41.42
C PHE A 6 4.37 19.07 41.88
N ARG A 7 4.90 20.09 42.55
CA ARG A 7 4.26 21.40 42.61
C ARG A 7 4.51 22.09 41.26
N LYS A 8 3.46 22.24 40.45
CA LYS A 8 3.47 23.03 39.21
C LYS A 8 3.82 24.49 39.53
N LYS A 9 5.07 24.90 39.33
CA LYS A 9 5.45 26.32 39.21
C LYS A 9 4.89 26.86 37.89
N GLN A 10 4.28 28.05 37.92
CA GLN A 10 3.82 28.75 36.72
C GLN A 10 4.97 28.87 35.71
N LYS A 11 4.74 28.43 34.47
CA LYS A 11 5.71 28.52 33.39
C LYS A 11 5.91 29.99 33.02
N PRO A 12 7.16 30.51 32.94
CA PRO A 12 7.41 31.86 32.43
C PRO A 12 6.89 31.99 30.99
N LYS A 13 6.45 33.19 30.63
CA LYS A 13 6.00 33.54 29.27
C LYS A 13 7.22 33.43 28.34
N ILE A 14 7.31 32.34 27.58
CA ILE A 14 8.40 32.12 26.62
C ILE A 14 8.09 32.98 25.40
N GLU A 15 8.97 33.92 25.05
CA GLU A 15 8.93 34.57 23.74
C GLU A 15 9.29 33.52 22.68
N LEU A 16 8.33 33.22 21.80
CA LEU A 16 8.50 32.22 20.75
C LEU A 16 9.24 32.86 19.56
N GLU A 17 10.30 32.20 19.12
CA GLU A 17 11.06 32.59 17.93
C GLU A 17 10.25 32.23 16.68
N LYS A 18 10.00 33.19 15.79
CA LYS A 18 9.33 32.88 14.51
C LYS A 18 10.27 32.09 13.61
N VAL A 19 9.80 30.97 13.08
CA VAL A 19 10.57 30.08 12.19
C VAL A 19 9.80 29.88 10.89
N ASN A 20 10.42 30.21 9.75
CA ASN A 20 9.86 29.89 8.45
C ASN A 20 10.02 28.41 8.14
N PHE A 21 9.06 27.82 7.41
CA PHE A 21 9.10 26.38 7.09
C PHE A 21 10.39 25.96 6.36
N ASN A 22 10.87 26.81 5.44
CA ASN A 22 12.09 26.55 4.68
C ASN A 22 13.38 26.72 5.49
N GLU A 23 13.29 27.31 6.67
CA GLU A 23 14.43 27.59 7.57
C GLU A 23 14.45 26.63 8.77
N ILE A 24 13.51 25.68 8.86
CA ILE A 24 13.41 24.77 10.02
C ILE A 24 14.72 23.99 10.19
N GLU A 25 15.32 23.48 9.11
CA GLU A 25 16.54 22.68 9.18
C GLU A 25 17.71 23.48 9.78
N ASP A 26 17.95 24.69 9.29
CA ASP A 26 18.98 25.59 9.81
C ASP A 26 18.72 25.99 11.27
N TRP A 27 17.45 26.26 11.59
CA TRP A 27 17.05 26.60 12.96
C TRP A 27 17.28 25.44 13.93
N LEU A 28 16.91 24.22 13.53
CA LEU A 28 17.14 23.00 14.32
C LEU A 28 18.63 22.72 14.51
N GLU A 29 19.45 22.90 13.47
CA GLU A 29 20.89 22.68 13.54
C GLU A 29 21.55 23.68 14.51
N ASN A 30 21.14 24.95 14.46
CA ASN A 30 21.59 25.95 15.41
C ASN A 30 21.19 25.63 16.86
N LYS A 31 19.96 25.15 17.09
CA LYS A 31 19.49 24.71 18.42
C LYS A 31 20.25 23.47 18.89
N LYS A 32 20.45 22.49 18.02
CA LYS A 32 21.19 21.25 18.28
C LYS A 32 22.62 21.56 18.72
N ASN A 33 23.34 22.41 17.99
CA ASN A 33 24.70 22.80 18.32
C ASN A 33 24.80 23.51 19.67
N LYS A 34 23.83 24.35 20.02
CA LYS A 34 23.75 24.96 21.37
C LYS A 34 23.52 23.93 22.47
N LEU A 35 22.71 22.89 22.21
CA LEU A 35 22.44 21.83 23.17
C LEU A 35 23.62 20.88 23.36
N ILE A 36 24.33 20.55 22.27
CA ILE A 36 25.55 19.72 22.32
C ILE A 36 26.63 20.41 23.16
N LYS A 37 26.85 21.71 23.00
CA LYS A 37 27.80 22.46 23.85
C LYS A 37 27.45 22.38 25.34
N LYS A 38 26.16 22.46 25.69
CA LYS A 38 25.71 22.28 27.07
C LYS A 38 25.92 20.84 27.57
N GLU A 39 25.74 19.86 26.70
CA GLU A 39 26.00 18.45 26.98
C GLU A 39 27.49 18.22 27.32
N GLU A 40 28.40 18.83 26.56
CA GLU A 40 29.85 18.82 26.82
C GLU A 40 30.20 19.45 28.18
N GLU A 41 29.60 20.59 28.53
CA GLU A 41 29.77 21.24 29.84
C GLU A 41 29.34 20.31 30.99
N ILE A 42 28.22 19.59 30.82
CA ILE A 42 27.73 18.61 31.80
C ILE A 42 28.72 17.46 31.94
N PHE A 43 29.30 16.96 30.85
CA PHE A 43 30.29 15.90 30.91
C PHE A 43 31.57 16.30 31.65
N ILE A 44 31.99 17.57 31.53
CA ILE A 44 33.12 18.10 32.32
C ILE A 44 32.78 18.03 33.83
N ILE A 45 31.58 18.43 34.21
CA ILE A 45 31.09 18.39 35.60
C ILE A 45 31.06 16.94 36.12
N ILE A 46 30.49 16.02 35.33
CA ILE A 46 30.42 14.59 35.65
C ILE A 46 31.82 14.02 35.87
N LYS A 47 32.75 14.26 34.93
CA LYS A 47 34.12 13.75 35.01
C LYS A 47 34.83 14.26 36.26
N LYS A 48 34.68 15.55 36.58
CA LYS A 48 35.26 16.14 37.79
C LYS A 48 34.72 15.48 39.06
N ARG A 49 33.40 15.30 39.16
CA ARG A 49 32.78 14.66 40.33
C ARG A 49 33.18 13.19 40.45
N ALA A 50 33.14 12.43 39.35
CA ALA A 50 33.52 11.03 39.32
C ALA A 50 34.97 10.84 39.83
N ASN A 51 35.92 11.64 39.33
CA ASN A 51 37.31 11.56 39.76
C ASN A 51 37.50 11.86 41.26
N ILE A 52 36.80 12.87 41.80
CA ILE A 52 36.84 13.19 43.23
C ILE A 52 36.31 12.02 44.06
N SER A 53 35.15 11.47 43.69
CA SER A 53 34.56 10.35 44.42
C SER A 53 35.40 9.07 44.28
N THR A 54 35.98 8.77 43.12
CA THR A 54 36.92 7.65 42.96
C THR A 54 38.14 7.81 43.87
N SER A 55 38.71 9.02 43.98
CA SER A 55 39.82 9.27 44.90
C SER A 55 39.42 9.07 46.37
N ASN A 56 38.23 9.53 46.77
CA ASN A 56 37.71 9.34 48.13
C ASN A 56 37.48 7.85 48.43
N ILE A 57 36.89 7.12 47.48
CA ILE A 57 36.66 5.68 47.57
C ILE A 57 37.99 4.93 47.73
N SER A 58 38.99 5.23 46.89
CA SER A 58 40.31 4.61 47.01
C SER A 58 40.99 4.85 48.36
N GLY A 59 40.81 6.04 48.95
CA GLY A 59 41.26 6.31 50.32
C GLY A 59 40.52 5.47 51.37
N LYS A 60 39.20 5.32 51.23
CA LYS A 60 38.36 4.50 52.11
C LYS A 60 38.66 3.00 51.97
N ILE A 61 38.99 2.51 50.77
CA ILE A 61 39.45 1.12 50.54
C ILE A 61 40.68 0.84 51.40
N LYS A 62 41.72 1.69 51.33
CA LYS A 62 42.95 1.52 52.14
C LYS A 62 42.68 1.47 53.65
N ASN A 63 41.76 2.31 54.12
CA ASN A 63 41.37 2.31 55.54
C ASN A 63 40.68 1.01 55.94
N LEU A 64 39.80 0.48 55.08
CA LEU A 64 39.09 -0.77 55.33
C LEU A 64 40.02 -1.99 55.29
N GLU A 65 40.99 -2.02 54.38
CA GLU A 65 41.99 -3.09 54.27
C GLU A 65 42.87 -3.22 55.54
N ALA A 66 43.15 -2.07 56.17
CA ALA A 66 43.99 -1.95 57.37
C ALA A 66 43.27 -2.32 58.68
N ILE A 67 41.97 -2.65 58.65
CA ILE A 67 41.24 -3.01 59.87
C ILE A 67 41.73 -4.34 60.44
N ASP A 68 42.12 -4.30 61.71
CA ASP A 68 42.48 -5.48 62.49
C ASP A 68 41.21 -6.20 62.99
N ILE A 69 40.69 -7.10 62.15
CA ILE A 69 39.55 -7.98 62.49
C ILE A 69 39.96 -9.02 63.55
N GLU A 70 41.24 -9.38 63.61
CA GLU A 70 41.73 -10.43 64.53
C GLU A 70 41.65 -10.01 66.00
N SER A 71 41.78 -8.71 66.26
CA SER A 71 41.62 -8.12 67.59
C SER A 71 40.20 -8.21 68.18
N LYS A 72 39.17 -8.55 67.38
CA LYS A 72 37.76 -8.55 67.82
C LYS A 72 37.46 -9.79 68.67
N LYS A 73 36.78 -9.61 69.80
CA LYS A 73 36.38 -10.69 70.74
C LYS A 73 35.15 -11.47 70.25
N VAL A 74 35.32 -12.26 69.19
CA VAL A 74 34.27 -13.11 68.58
C VAL A 74 34.85 -14.43 68.09
N GLU A 75 33.98 -15.39 67.74
CA GLU A 75 34.40 -16.70 67.20
C GLU A 75 35.24 -16.57 65.93
N GLU A 76 36.27 -17.41 65.80
CA GLU A 76 37.22 -17.40 64.67
C GLU A 76 36.53 -17.56 63.31
N ARG A 77 35.49 -18.41 63.27
CA ARG A 77 34.67 -18.60 62.07
C ARG A 77 34.00 -17.30 61.62
N ALA A 78 33.54 -16.47 62.54
CA ALA A 78 32.91 -15.19 62.22
C ALA A 78 33.93 -14.19 61.64
N LYS A 79 35.15 -14.14 62.20
CA LYS A 79 36.25 -13.31 61.69
C LYS A 79 36.61 -13.66 60.25
N ILE A 80 36.79 -14.96 59.95
CA ILE A 80 37.09 -15.45 58.60
C ILE A 80 36.00 -15.04 57.61
N ILE A 81 34.72 -15.23 57.97
CA ILE A 81 33.59 -14.86 57.11
C ILE A 81 33.57 -13.35 56.83
N VAL A 82 33.83 -12.53 57.85
CA VAL A 82 33.88 -11.07 57.72
C VAL A 82 35.03 -10.65 56.81
N ARG A 83 36.25 -11.20 56.99
CA ARG A 83 37.40 -10.86 56.15
C ARG A 83 37.17 -11.22 54.69
N GLN A 84 36.73 -12.44 54.41
CA GLN A 84 36.42 -12.88 53.04
C GLN A 84 35.32 -12.03 52.40
N SER A 85 34.31 -11.64 53.18
CA SER A 85 33.24 -10.78 52.69
C SER A 85 33.70 -9.35 52.44
N LEU A 86 34.59 -8.82 53.28
CA LEU A 86 35.21 -7.51 53.07
C LEU A 86 36.02 -7.49 51.77
N ASP A 87 36.93 -8.46 51.57
CA ASP A 87 37.77 -8.53 50.37
C ASP A 87 36.90 -8.60 49.10
N LYS A 88 35.82 -9.40 49.13
CA LYS A 88 34.86 -9.47 48.03
C LYS A 88 34.11 -8.16 47.82
N TYR A 89 33.62 -7.53 48.89
CA TYR A 89 32.96 -6.23 48.79
C TYR A 89 33.87 -5.18 48.15
N LEU A 90 35.12 -5.06 48.62
CA LEU A 90 36.10 -4.12 48.08
C LEU A 90 36.39 -4.39 46.60
N SER A 91 36.52 -5.65 46.19
CA SER A 91 36.70 -5.99 44.77
C SER A 91 35.54 -5.50 43.89
N PHE A 92 34.29 -5.53 44.40
CA PHE A 92 33.15 -4.95 43.67
C PHE A 92 33.16 -3.42 43.66
N VAL A 93 33.64 -2.78 44.73
CA VAL A 93 33.81 -1.32 44.79
C VAL A 93 34.86 -0.87 43.75
N GLU A 94 35.97 -1.60 43.62
CA GLU A 94 37.00 -1.31 42.62
C GLU A 94 36.45 -1.43 41.19
N VAL A 95 35.73 -2.52 40.89
CA VAL A 95 35.08 -2.71 39.59
C VAL A 95 34.09 -1.57 39.32
N PHE A 96 33.25 -1.21 40.29
CA PHE A 96 32.31 -0.10 40.17
C PHE A 96 33.02 1.22 39.83
N THR A 97 34.08 1.57 40.56
CA THR A 97 34.82 2.82 40.29
C THR A 97 35.47 2.82 38.91
N LYS A 98 36.01 1.68 38.49
CA LYS A 98 36.63 1.51 37.17
C LYS A 98 35.58 1.74 36.07
N GLU A 99 34.49 0.98 36.10
CA GLU A 99 33.41 1.07 35.12
C GLU A 99 32.87 2.49 35.02
N LEU A 100 32.65 3.17 36.16
CA LEU A 100 32.17 4.55 36.18
C LEU A 100 33.16 5.55 35.54
N THR A 101 34.46 5.36 35.73
CA THR A 101 35.48 6.24 35.14
C THR A 101 35.68 6.02 33.65
N GLU A 102 35.53 4.77 33.20
CA GLU A 102 35.74 4.33 31.80
C GLU A 102 34.47 4.44 30.93
N THR A 103 33.31 4.74 31.52
CA THR A 103 32.04 4.89 30.80
C THR A 103 32.14 5.94 29.69
N LYS A 104 31.66 5.60 28.49
CA LYS A 104 31.70 6.49 27.32
C LYS A 104 30.80 7.71 27.52
N ARG A 105 31.27 8.88 27.06
CA ARG A 105 30.58 10.17 27.23
C ARG A 105 30.28 10.81 25.88
N GLU A 106 29.46 10.12 25.09
CA GLU A 106 29.05 10.57 23.75
C GLU A 106 27.70 11.29 23.78
N ARG A 107 26.71 10.70 24.46
CA ARG A 107 25.36 11.26 24.65
C ARG A 107 24.90 11.08 26.08
N LEU A 108 24.33 12.11 26.66
CA LEU A 108 23.92 12.17 28.05
C LEU A 108 22.83 11.14 28.35
N SER A 109 21.91 10.90 27.41
CA SER A 109 20.90 9.83 27.53
C SER A 109 21.55 8.46 27.75
N ASN A 110 22.50 8.11 26.89
CA ASN A 110 23.17 6.81 26.93
C ASN A 110 24.04 6.71 28.18
N PHE A 111 24.74 7.80 28.53
CA PHE A 111 25.55 7.87 29.74
C PHE A 111 24.71 7.65 31.01
N ILE A 112 23.47 8.17 31.07
CA ILE A 112 22.56 7.95 32.19
C ILE A 112 22.17 6.48 32.30
N GLU A 113 21.82 5.85 31.18
CA GLU A 113 21.48 4.42 31.13
C GLU A 113 22.65 3.56 31.63
N ASP A 114 23.85 3.80 31.08
CA ASP A 114 25.08 3.10 31.49
C ASP A 114 25.39 3.32 32.97
N THR A 115 25.29 4.56 33.45
CA THR A 115 25.54 4.89 34.86
C THR A 115 24.54 4.18 35.78
N ASN A 116 23.25 4.21 35.45
CA ASN A 116 22.23 3.53 36.23
C ASN A 116 22.46 2.01 36.27
N GLN A 117 22.91 1.43 35.16
CA GLN A 117 23.26 0.02 35.09
C GLN A 117 24.44 -0.32 36.01
N ILE A 118 25.50 0.49 35.99
CA ILE A 118 26.68 0.34 36.87
C ILE A 118 26.28 0.36 38.34
N PHE A 119 25.46 1.34 38.77
CA PHE A 119 24.95 1.39 40.14
C PHE A 119 24.09 0.17 40.48
N SER A 120 23.19 -0.24 39.58
CA SER A 120 22.31 -1.39 39.82
C SER A 120 23.10 -2.69 39.97
N ASP A 121 24.11 -2.90 39.12
CA ASP A 121 24.94 -4.09 39.15
C ASP A 121 25.84 -4.12 40.39
N PHE A 122 26.41 -2.98 40.76
CA PHE A 122 27.14 -2.85 42.01
C PHE A 122 26.27 -3.19 43.21
N ASP A 123 25.08 -2.60 43.33
CA ASP A 123 24.17 -2.85 44.45
C ASP A 123 23.81 -4.34 44.54
N LYS A 124 23.45 -4.97 43.41
CA LYS A 124 23.08 -6.40 43.38
C LYS A 124 24.23 -7.32 43.78
N ARG A 125 25.44 -7.06 43.27
CA ARG A 125 26.60 -7.95 43.47
C ARG A 125 27.25 -7.76 44.83
N SER A 126 27.29 -6.52 45.33
CA SER A 126 27.99 -6.17 46.56
C SER A 126 27.16 -6.39 47.83
N TYR A 127 25.83 -6.39 47.74
CA TYR A 127 24.92 -6.36 48.90
C TYR A 127 25.19 -7.44 49.95
N ILE A 128 25.29 -8.71 49.54
CA ILE A 128 25.46 -9.81 50.50
C ILE A 128 26.81 -9.77 51.21
N PHE A 129 27.85 -9.31 50.50
CA PHE A 129 29.20 -9.18 51.04
C PHE A 129 29.30 -7.99 51.97
N TYR A 130 28.65 -6.87 51.62
CA TYR A 130 28.48 -5.73 52.51
C TYR A 130 27.81 -6.14 53.83
N GLN A 131 26.66 -6.83 53.78
CA GLN A 131 25.92 -7.24 54.98
C GLN A 131 26.74 -8.15 55.90
N ARG A 132 27.47 -9.11 55.32
CA ARG A 132 28.32 -10.03 56.08
C ARG A 132 29.51 -9.31 56.71
N ALA A 133 30.16 -8.42 55.97
CA ALA A 133 31.29 -7.65 56.48
C ALA A 133 30.85 -6.68 57.59
N ASN A 134 29.68 -6.07 57.45
CA ASN A 134 29.08 -5.13 58.41
C ASN A 134 28.82 -5.73 59.82
N TYR A 135 28.94 -7.05 59.98
CA TYR A 135 28.77 -7.73 61.26
C TYR A 135 29.79 -7.31 62.33
N LEU A 136 31.05 -6.98 61.95
CA LEU A 136 32.11 -6.58 62.90
C LEU A 136 32.75 -5.21 62.62
N ILE A 137 32.53 -4.64 61.44
CA ILE A 137 33.21 -3.44 60.93
C ILE A 137 32.19 -2.43 60.34
N GLY A 138 31.09 -2.25 61.06
CA GLY A 138 29.94 -1.52 60.56
C GLY A 138 30.17 -0.02 60.38
N ASP A 139 30.79 0.63 61.36
CA ASP A 139 31.01 2.08 61.34
C ASP A 139 31.93 2.49 60.17
N GLU A 140 32.93 1.67 59.85
CA GLU A 140 33.86 1.92 58.75
C GLU A 140 33.21 1.66 57.38
N LEU A 141 32.36 0.63 57.27
CA LEU A 141 31.63 0.32 56.03
C LEU A 141 30.50 1.31 55.72
N VAL A 142 29.91 1.93 56.75
CA VAL A 142 28.92 3.00 56.58
C VAL A 142 29.53 4.17 55.79
N ALA A 143 30.76 4.59 56.12
CA ALA A 143 31.42 5.70 55.42
C ALA A 143 31.66 5.43 53.92
N MET A 144 31.93 4.18 53.54
CA MET A 144 32.03 3.76 52.13
C MET A 144 30.68 3.85 51.44
N LYS A 145 29.64 3.27 52.06
CA LYS A 145 28.29 3.27 51.52
C LYS A 145 27.72 4.69 51.35
N GLU A 146 28.02 5.59 52.28
CA GLU A 146 27.63 7.01 52.20
C GLU A 146 28.27 7.70 50.98
N GLU A 147 29.56 7.46 50.69
CA GLU A 147 30.22 8.04 49.51
C GLU A 147 29.53 7.64 48.20
N ILE A 148 29.21 6.35 48.08
CA ILE A 148 28.57 5.79 46.88
C ILE A 148 27.14 6.34 46.75
N ASN A 149 26.40 6.40 47.86
CA ASN A 149 25.05 6.98 47.89
C ASN A 149 25.04 8.46 47.54
N ASP A 150 26.01 9.23 48.02
CA ASP A 150 26.10 10.66 47.74
C ASP A 150 26.48 10.93 46.28
N LEU A 151 27.32 10.06 45.69
CA LEU A 151 27.58 10.10 44.26
C LEU A 151 26.33 9.76 43.43
N SER A 152 25.58 8.73 43.82
CA SER A 152 24.33 8.35 43.17
C SER A 152 23.29 9.50 43.21
N LYS A 153 23.07 10.09 44.39
CA LYS A 153 22.18 11.26 44.56
C LYS A 153 22.62 12.44 43.71
N TYR A 154 23.92 12.73 43.69
CA TYR A 154 24.46 13.82 42.90
C TYR A 154 24.17 13.64 41.41
N PHE A 155 24.39 12.45 40.87
CA PHE A 155 24.07 12.17 39.47
C PHE A 155 22.58 12.23 39.19
N ALA A 156 21.74 11.66 40.05
CA ALA A 156 20.29 11.76 39.91
C ALA A 156 19.83 13.24 39.84
N ASP A 157 20.33 14.09 40.74
CA ASP A 157 20.02 15.53 40.73
C ASP A 157 20.54 16.24 39.48
N LEU A 158 21.76 15.89 39.04
CA LEU A 158 22.35 16.47 37.83
C LEU A 158 21.54 16.08 36.59
N PHE A 159 21.14 14.82 36.46
CA PHE A 159 20.36 14.34 35.33
C PHE A 159 18.98 14.97 35.31
N ASN A 160 18.30 15.04 36.45
CA ASN A 160 16.98 15.69 36.57
C ASN A 160 17.04 17.18 36.20
N LYS A 161 18.09 17.90 36.61
CA LYS A 161 18.28 19.32 36.25
C LYS A 161 18.48 19.53 34.75
N ASN A 162 18.98 18.51 34.04
CA ASN A 162 19.32 18.59 32.62
C ASN A 162 18.39 17.77 31.71
N GLU A 163 17.28 17.24 32.24
CA GLU A 163 16.28 16.45 31.50
C GLU A 163 15.81 17.15 30.22
N LYS A 164 15.61 18.47 30.30
CA LYS A 164 15.18 19.30 29.16
C LYS A 164 16.15 19.22 27.97
N ILE A 165 17.45 19.12 28.21
CA ILE A 165 18.45 19.08 27.12
C ILE A 165 18.25 17.80 26.29
N MET A 166 18.11 16.66 26.97
CA MET A 166 17.88 15.38 26.31
C MET A 166 16.54 15.36 25.60
N HIS A 167 15.49 15.83 26.26
CA HIS A 167 14.17 15.93 25.65
C HIS A 167 14.19 16.80 24.39
N SER A 168 14.85 17.96 24.42
CA SER A 168 14.99 18.82 23.24
C SER A 168 15.79 18.17 22.11
N LEU A 169 16.88 17.45 22.41
CA LEU A 169 17.65 16.72 21.39
C LEU A 169 16.84 15.60 20.73
N ASN A 170 16.00 14.89 21.50
CA ASN A 170 15.10 13.87 20.99
C ASN A 170 13.99 14.49 20.11
N LEU A 171 13.43 15.62 20.54
CA LEU A 171 12.46 16.38 19.74
C LEU A 171 13.08 16.85 18.42
N ILE A 172 14.30 17.40 18.42
CA ILE A 172 15.01 17.78 17.19
C ILE A 172 15.12 16.59 16.23
N SER A 173 15.55 15.43 16.74
CA SER A 173 15.68 14.21 15.92
C SER A 173 14.33 13.77 15.35
N SER A 174 13.26 13.89 16.16
CA SER A 174 11.89 13.55 15.75
C SER A 174 11.36 14.50 14.67
N ILE A 175 11.68 15.79 14.76
CA ILE A 175 11.34 16.78 13.72
C ILE A 175 12.11 16.46 12.44
N GLN A 176 13.40 16.18 12.51
CA GLN A 176 14.22 15.84 11.33
C GLN A 176 13.66 14.63 10.58
N LEU A 177 13.25 13.57 11.31
CA LEU A 177 12.59 12.41 10.70
C LEU A 177 11.28 12.79 10.01
N LYS A 178 10.45 13.64 10.64
CA LYS A 178 9.19 14.10 10.06
C LYS A 178 9.40 15.00 8.83
N LEU A 179 10.44 15.84 8.81
CA LEU A 179 10.80 16.64 7.63
C LEU A 179 11.20 15.74 6.45
N ALA A 180 11.99 14.69 6.71
CA ALA A 180 12.32 13.70 5.69
C ALA A 180 11.06 13.01 5.13
N GLN A 181 10.11 12.65 5.99
CA GLN A 181 8.81 12.10 5.56
C GLN A 181 8.02 13.07 4.69
N LEU A 182 8.03 14.38 5.01
CA LEU A 182 7.36 15.40 4.18
C LEU A 182 8.00 15.52 2.79
N ASN A 183 9.32 15.36 2.68
CA ASN A 183 10.01 15.34 1.40
C ASN A 183 9.62 14.11 0.57
N GLU A 184 9.57 12.92 1.16
CA GLU A 184 9.10 11.69 0.49
C GLU A 184 7.65 11.80 -0.01
N ILE A 185 6.77 12.38 0.83
CA ILE A 185 5.38 12.66 0.45
C ILE A 185 5.33 13.60 -0.75
N THR A 186 6.15 14.65 -0.76
CA THR A 186 6.20 15.62 -1.86
C THR A 186 6.64 14.95 -3.17
N THR A 187 7.67 14.10 -3.13
CA THR A 187 8.09 13.28 -4.28
C THR A 187 6.97 12.39 -4.79
N THR A 188 6.30 11.66 -3.88
CA THR A 188 5.19 10.77 -4.23
C THR A 188 4.03 11.53 -4.88
N LEU A 189 3.69 12.73 -4.38
CA LEU A 189 2.65 13.57 -4.96
C LEU A 189 3.02 14.03 -6.38
N ASN A 190 4.29 14.38 -6.61
CA ASN A 190 4.77 14.77 -7.93
C ASN A 190 4.71 13.62 -8.95
N GLU A 191 5.04 12.39 -8.52
CA GLU A 191 4.89 11.18 -9.35
C GLU A 191 3.43 10.94 -9.75
N ILE A 192 2.51 10.99 -8.78
CA ILE A 192 1.07 10.84 -9.03
C ILE A 192 0.57 11.91 -10.01
N ASN A 193 0.97 13.17 -9.83
CA ASN A 193 0.58 14.26 -10.73
C ASN A 193 1.13 14.05 -12.15
N SER A 194 2.35 13.53 -12.27
CA SER A 194 2.96 13.22 -13.58
C SER A 194 2.20 12.09 -14.28
N GLU A 195 1.78 11.07 -13.53
CA GLU A 195 0.99 9.96 -14.05
C GLU A 195 -0.40 10.44 -14.53
N ILE A 196 -1.09 11.28 -13.75
CA ILE A 196 -2.37 11.89 -14.14
C ILE A 196 -2.20 12.68 -15.44
N LYS A 197 -1.16 13.52 -15.54
CA LYS A 197 -0.86 14.30 -16.74
C LYS A 197 -0.60 13.39 -17.96
N TYR A 198 0.17 12.32 -17.79
CA TYR A 198 0.39 11.34 -18.85
C TYR A 198 -0.92 10.70 -19.32
N LEU A 199 -1.81 10.32 -18.39
CA LEU A 199 -3.11 9.75 -18.71
C LEU A 199 -4.02 10.77 -19.41
N ASP A 200 -3.95 12.06 -19.06
CA ASP A 200 -4.65 13.14 -19.75
C ASP A 200 -4.19 13.30 -21.20
N GLU A 201 -2.88 13.36 -21.44
CA GLU A 201 -2.31 13.44 -22.79
C GLU A 201 -2.71 12.23 -23.65
N LYS A 202 -2.66 11.02 -23.07
CA LYS A 202 -3.07 9.79 -23.76
C LYS A 202 -4.56 9.76 -24.06
N THR A 203 -5.39 10.23 -23.13
CA THR A 203 -6.84 10.36 -23.32
C THR A 203 -7.16 11.28 -24.50
N THR A 204 -6.47 12.42 -24.61
CA THR A 204 -6.65 13.36 -25.71
C THR A 204 -6.30 12.72 -27.06
N LYS A 205 -5.16 12.02 -27.15
CA LYS A 205 -4.74 11.31 -28.38
C LYS A 205 -5.73 10.24 -28.82
N GLU A 206 -6.26 9.44 -27.88
CA GLU A 206 -7.23 8.39 -28.21
C GLU A 206 -8.61 8.98 -28.63
N LYS A 207 -9.00 10.14 -28.07
CA LYS A 207 -10.19 10.87 -28.53
C LYS A 207 -10.01 11.42 -29.95
N GLU A 208 -8.84 11.99 -30.26
CA GLU A 208 -8.51 12.44 -31.62
C GLU A 208 -8.53 11.27 -32.61
N ARG A 209 -7.93 10.13 -32.25
CA ARG A 209 -7.99 8.89 -33.05
C ARG A 209 -9.43 8.44 -33.30
N THR A 210 -10.27 8.47 -32.27
CA THR A 210 -11.70 8.13 -32.39
C THR A 210 -12.40 9.04 -33.41
N ASN A 211 -12.15 10.35 -33.37
CA ASN A 211 -12.70 11.30 -34.33
C ASN A 211 -12.23 11.04 -35.77
N ASN A 212 -10.96 10.67 -35.94
CA ASN A 212 -10.42 10.31 -37.26
C ASN A 212 -11.11 9.05 -37.81
N ILE A 213 -11.25 8.01 -37.00
CA ILE A 213 -11.96 6.77 -37.38
C ILE A 213 -13.42 7.06 -37.72
N LEU A 214 -14.11 7.91 -36.95
CA LEU A 214 -15.49 8.32 -37.26
C LEU A 214 -15.59 9.03 -38.62
N ASN A 215 -14.60 9.84 -38.98
CA ASN A 215 -14.54 10.47 -40.30
C ASN A 215 -14.25 9.46 -41.42
N GLU A 216 -13.41 8.45 -41.18
CA GLU A 216 -13.18 7.34 -42.12
C GLU A 216 -14.45 6.53 -42.34
N ILE A 217 -15.20 6.20 -41.29
CA ILE A 217 -16.50 5.51 -41.40
C ILE A 217 -17.46 6.30 -42.31
N LYS A 218 -17.50 7.63 -42.18
CA LYS A 218 -18.32 8.48 -43.07
C LYS A 218 -17.89 8.32 -44.54
N LYS A 219 -16.58 8.33 -44.82
CA LYS A 219 -16.06 8.13 -46.19
C LYS A 219 -16.41 6.75 -46.73
N VAL A 220 -16.22 5.70 -45.92
CA VAL A 220 -16.57 4.31 -46.29
C VAL A 220 -18.06 4.21 -46.62
N LYS A 221 -18.95 4.80 -45.82
CA LYS A 221 -20.40 4.75 -46.04
C LYS A 221 -20.87 5.40 -47.35
N ILE A 222 -20.10 6.33 -47.91
CA ILE A 222 -20.41 7.00 -49.19
C ILE A 222 -19.74 6.29 -50.37
N SER A 223 -18.80 5.38 -50.11
CA SER A 223 -18.11 4.63 -51.16
C SER A 223 -19.08 3.78 -52.00
N GLU A 224 -18.77 3.65 -53.29
CA GLU A 224 -19.53 2.81 -54.22
C GLU A 224 -19.60 1.37 -53.72
N ASP A 225 -18.47 0.83 -53.24
CA ASP A 225 -18.38 -0.52 -52.69
C ASP A 225 -19.35 -0.76 -51.53
N TYR A 226 -19.45 0.19 -50.59
CA TYR A 226 -20.38 0.07 -49.46
C TYR A 226 -21.83 0.17 -49.92
N MET A 227 -22.14 1.10 -50.82
CA MET A 227 -23.50 1.29 -51.35
C MET A 227 -23.94 0.10 -52.20
N GLU A 228 -23.04 -0.50 -52.98
CA GLU A 228 -23.29 -1.72 -53.75
C GLU A 228 -23.52 -2.91 -52.82
N ASN A 229 -22.69 -3.08 -51.79
CA ASN A 229 -22.92 -4.10 -50.76
C ASN A 229 -24.29 -3.93 -50.06
N LEU A 230 -24.69 -2.70 -49.75
CA LEU A 230 -25.99 -2.38 -49.15
C LEU A 230 -27.14 -2.76 -50.09
N LYS A 231 -27.07 -2.37 -51.38
CA LYS A 231 -28.05 -2.75 -52.40
C LYS A 231 -28.17 -4.26 -52.52
N LYS A 232 -27.05 -4.99 -52.65
CA LYS A 232 -27.04 -6.45 -52.73
C LYS A 232 -27.64 -7.11 -51.49
N ARG A 233 -27.38 -6.59 -50.28
CA ARG A 233 -28.01 -7.09 -49.05
C ARG A 233 -29.53 -6.90 -49.06
N ASN A 234 -30.01 -5.72 -49.48
CA ASN A 234 -31.44 -5.43 -49.60
C ASN A 234 -32.11 -6.31 -50.67
N GLU A 235 -31.45 -6.52 -51.82
CA GLU A 235 -31.92 -7.44 -52.86
C GLU A 235 -32.03 -8.88 -52.33
N ILE A 236 -31.03 -9.34 -51.58
CA ILE A 236 -31.07 -10.67 -50.95
C ILE A 236 -32.26 -10.79 -49.99
N GLU A 237 -32.54 -9.77 -49.18
CA GLU A 237 -33.72 -9.76 -48.29
C GLU A 237 -35.03 -9.81 -49.06
N LEU A 238 -35.18 -8.99 -50.11
CA LEU A 238 -36.36 -9.00 -50.98
C LEU A 238 -36.55 -10.38 -51.63
N VAL A 239 -35.49 -10.96 -52.19
CA VAL A 239 -35.54 -12.29 -52.82
C VAL A 239 -35.83 -13.37 -51.78
N LYS A 240 -35.35 -13.27 -50.53
CA LYS A 240 -35.69 -14.21 -49.45
C LYS A 240 -37.17 -14.15 -49.06
N LYS A 241 -37.76 -12.95 -49.01
CA LYS A 241 -39.20 -12.79 -48.77
C LYS A 241 -39.99 -13.41 -49.92
N GLN A 242 -39.62 -13.11 -51.16
CA GLN A 242 -40.22 -13.69 -52.36
C GLN A 242 -40.14 -15.23 -52.36
N LEU A 243 -38.98 -15.79 -52.00
CA LEU A 243 -38.74 -17.22 -51.90
C LEU A 243 -39.70 -17.89 -50.92
N THR A 244 -39.96 -17.23 -49.79
CA THR A 244 -40.86 -17.72 -48.74
C THR A 244 -42.31 -17.77 -49.24
N ASP A 245 -42.74 -16.71 -49.92
CA ASP A 245 -44.07 -16.66 -50.55
C ASP A 245 -44.21 -17.71 -51.66
N ASP A 246 -43.14 -17.90 -52.42
CA ASP A 246 -43.10 -18.84 -53.53
C ASP A 246 -43.15 -20.31 -53.09
N ILE A 247 -42.45 -20.65 -52.01
CA ILE A 247 -42.54 -21.95 -51.34
C ILE A 247 -43.96 -22.17 -50.81
N SER A 248 -44.58 -21.15 -50.22
CA SER A 248 -45.97 -21.22 -49.74
C SER A 248 -46.97 -21.43 -50.87
N LYS A 249 -46.79 -20.72 -52.00
CA LYS A 249 -47.59 -20.93 -53.22
C LYS A 249 -47.39 -22.32 -53.81
N LEU A 250 -46.15 -22.83 -53.84
CA LEU A 250 -45.88 -24.20 -54.27
C LEU A 250 -46.65 -25.22 -53.42
N LYS A 251 -46.71 -25.04 -52.08
CA LYS A 251 -47.53 -25.88 -51.21
C LYS A 251 -48.99 -25.92 -51.65
N SER A 252 -49.58 -24.77 -51.98
CA SER A 252 -50.99 -24.68 -52.39
C SER A 252 -51.29 -25.31 -53.75
N LEU A 253 -50.31 -25.38 -54.66
CA LEU A 253 -50.46 -26.02 -55.97
C LEU A 253 -50.42 -27.55 -55.90
N ILE A 254 -49.91 -28.11 -54.81
CA ILE A 254 -49.75 -29.54 -54.61
C ILE A 254 -51.05 -30.10 -54.02
N ASP A 255 -51.72 -30.96 -54.78
CA ASP A 255 -52.91 -31.68 -54.33
C ASP A 255 -52.52 -32.86 -53.43
N PHE A 256 -52.25 -32.55 -52.16
CA PHE A 256 -51.91 -33.57 -51.15
C PHE A 256 -52.98 -34.64 -51.00
N LYS A 257 -54.26 -34.36 -51.30
CA LYS A 257 -55.34 -35.35 -51.23
C LYS A 257 -55.17 -36.40 -52.33
N LYS A 258 -54.90 -35.98 -53.56
CA LYS A 258 -54.63 -36.91 -54.67
C LYS A 258 -53.35 -37.71 -54.47
N ILE A 259 -52.27 -37.08 -53.98
CA ILE A 259 -51.01 -37.79 -53.69
C ILE A 259 -51.23 -38.82 -52.57
N THR A 260 -51.99 -38.47 -51.53
CA THR A 260 -52.37 -39.42 -50.46
C THR A 260 -53.17 -40.60 -51.01
N ASN A 261 -54.13 -40.35 -51.91
CA ASN A 261 -54.93 -41.41 -52.54
C ASN A 261 -54.08 -42.32 -53.44
N ALA A 262 -53.07 -41.79 -54.13
CA ALA A 262 -52.19 -42.58 -55.00
C ALA A 262 -51.27 -43.53 -54.22
N PHE A 263 -50.86 -43.16 -53.00
CA PHE A 263 -49.91 -43.92 -52.19
C PHE A 263 -50.49 -44.43 -50.85
N HIS A 264 -51.82 -44.50 -50.71
CA HIS A 264 -52.49 -44.86 -49.45
C HIS A 264 -52.11 -46.25 -48.91
N SER A 265 -51.60 -47.14 -49.76
CA SER A 265 -51.15 -48.49 -49.42
C SER A 265 -49.64 -48.60 -49.11
N ASP A 266 -48.85 -47.54 -49.29
CA ASP A 266 -47.41 -47.50 -49.02
C ASP A 266 -47.10 -46.63 -47.79
N GLU A 267 -46.80 -47.28 -46.66
CA GLU A 267 -46.56 -46.63 -45.37
C GLU A 267 -45.34 -45.67 -45.39
N ASN A 268 -44.29 -46.01 -46.15
CA ASN A 268 -43.09 -45.18 -46.24
C ASN A 268 -43.36 -43.91 -47.04
N LYS A 269 -44.05 -44.01 -48.17
CA LYS A 269 -44.45 -42.85 -48.99
C LYS A 269 -45.46 -41.97 -48.25
N MET A 270 -46.39 -42.56 -47.50
CA MET A 270 -47.35 -41.84 -46.67
C MET A 270 -46.69 -41.02 -45.56
N LYS A 271 -45.62 -41.53 -44.94
CA LYS A 271 -44.84 -40.78 -43.96
C LYS A 271 -44.23 -39.51 -44.57
N ILE A 272 -43.65 -39.61 -45.77
CA ILE A 272 -43.10 -38.48 -46.50
C ILE A 272 -44.21 -37.45 -46.79
N ILE A 273 -45.37 -37.87 -47.30
CA ILE A 273 -46.48 -36.98 -47.64
C ILE A 273 -46.98 -36.22 -46.40
N LYS A 274 -47.16 -36.92 -45.27
CA LYS A 274 -47.61 -36.32 -44.00
C LYS A 274 -46.62 -35.27 -43.49
N ASP A 275 -45.33 -35.59 -43.53
CA ASP A 275 -44.26 -34.68 -43.12
C ASP A 275 -44.26 -33.38 -43.93
N TYR A 276 -44.40 -33.44 -45.26
CA TYR A 276 -44.51 -32.23 -46.09
C TYR A 276 -45.82 -31.49 -45.91
N LYS A 277 -46.94 -32.18 -45.66
CA LYS A 277 -48.24 -31.53 -45.45
C LYS A 277 -48.22 -30.65 -44.19
N GLU A 278 -47.64 -31.17 -43.12
CA GLU A 278 -47.56 -30.52 -41.80
C GLU A 278 -46.41 -29.49 -41.72
N ASN A 279 -45.24 -29.79 -42.29
CA ASN A 279 -44.01 -29.00 -42.13
C ASN A 279 -43.38 -28.58 -43.48
N PHE A 280 -44.21 -28.19 -44.45
CA PHE A 280 -43.79 -27.99 -45.84
C PHE A 280 -42.54 -27.13 -46.01
N GLN A 281 -42.48 -25.95 -45.37
CA GLN A 281 -41.37 -25.02 -45.56
C GLN A 281 -40.06 -25.58 -45.02
N ARG A 282 -40.07 -26.12 -43.79
CA ARG A 282 -38.91 -26.78 -43.18
C ARG A 282 -38.44 -27.96 -44.03
N LYS A 283 -39.37 -28.81 -44.48
CA LYS A 283 -39.04 -29.98 -45.32
C LYS A 283 -38.46 -29.55 -46.67
N PHE A 284 -39.02 -28.50 -47.28
CA PHE A 284 -38.50 -27.92 -48.51
C PHE A 284 -37.06 -27.39 -48.36
N GLU A 285 -36.71 -26.83 -47.20
CA GLU A 285 -35.35 -26.37 -46.89
C GLU A 285 -34.37 -27.53 -46.66
N GLU A 286 -34.80 -28.61 -45.99
CA GLU A 286 -33.98 -29.78 -45.66
C GLU A 286 -33.55 -30.59 -46.90
N ASN A 287 -34.46 -30.82 -47.85
CA ASN A 287 -34.21 -31.75 -48.97
C ASN A 287 -34.66 -31.21 -50.35
N LYS A 288 -34.88 -29.90 -50.47
CA LYS A 288 -35.24 -29.23 -51.73
C LYS A 288 -36.49 -29.79 -52.43
N CYS A 289 -37.43 -30.38 -51.67
CA CYS A 289 -38.64 -31.00 -52.21
C CYS A 289 -38.42 -32.28 -53.04
N GLU A 290 -37.19 -32.83 -53.08
CA GLU A 290 -36.87 -33.96 -53.97
C GLU A 290 -37.75 -35.18 -53.67
N ASN A 291 -37.90 -35.53 -52.39
CA ASN A 291 -38.71 -36.69 -51.98
C ASN A 291 -40.19 -36.52 -52.36
N LEU A 292 -40.76 -35.33 -52.17
CA LEU A 292 -42.16 -35.07 -52.54
C LEU A 292 -42.33 -35.02 -54.06
N LEU A 293 -41.33 -34.52 -54.80
CA LEU A 293 -41.37 -34.46 -56.26
C LEU A 293 -41.34 -35.82 -56.91
N THR A 294 -40.56 -36.76 -56.37
CA THR A 294 -40.59 -38.16 -56.83
C THR A 294 -41.99 -38.74 -56.72
N LEU A 295 -42.68 -38.52 -55.60
CA LEU A 295 -44.07 -38.97 -55.40
C LEU A 295 -45.07 -38.26 -56.33
N ILE A 296 -44.93 -36.95 -56.53
CA ILE A 296 -45.78 -36.18 -57.46
C ILE A 296 -45.62 -36.69 -58.90
N ASN A 297 -44.39 -37.04 -59.31
CA ASN A 297 -44.11 -37.59 -60.64
C ASN A 297 -44.62 -39.03 -60.79
N GLU A 298 -44.38 -39.90 -59.79
CA GLU A 298 -44.86 -41.29 -59.78
C GLU A 298 -46.39 -41.39 -59.82
N ALA A 299 -47.10 -40.43 -59.23
CA ALA A 299 -48.56 -40.35 -59.29
C ALA A 299 -49.09 -39.67 -60.56
N GLU A 300 -48.21 -39.27 -61.50
CA GLU A 300 -48.57 -38.49 -62.70
C GLU A 300 -49.31 -37.17 -62.39
N LEU A 301 -49.09 -36.60 -61.20
CA LEU A 301 -49.72 -35.36 -60.72
C LEU A 301 -48.87 -34.12 -60.99
N ASN A 302 -47.65 -34.30 -61.51
CA ASN A 302 -46.81 -33.17 -61.89
C ASN A 302 -47.44 -32.42 -63.06
N ASN A 303 -47.56 -31.11 -62.91
CA ASN A 303 -48.08 -30.23 -63.94
C ASN A 303 -47.09 -29.09 -64.21
N SER A 304 -47.32 -28.40 -65.33
CA SER A 304 -46.47 -27.28 -65.74
C SER A 304 -46.39 -26.19 -64.66
N SER A 305 -47.46 -25.95 -63.90
CA SER A 305 -47.49 -24.96 -62.81
C SER A 305 -46.53 -25.30 -61.65
N ILE A 306 -46.55 -26.55 -61.17
CA ILE A 306 -45.65 -27.05 -60.11
C ILE A 306 -44.20 -26.98 -60.58
N SER A 307 -43.93 -27.50 -61.78
CA SER A 307 -42.59 -27.51 -62.38
C SER A 307 -42.04 -26.09 -62.60
N ASN A 308 -42.87 -25.16 -63.07
CA ASN A 308 -42.48 -23.76 -63.25
C ASN A 308 -42.19 -23.07 -61.92
N LYS A 309 -42.97 -23.35 -60.87
CA LYS A 309 -42.76 -22.75 -59.56
C LYS A 309 -41.46 -23.22 -58.90
N ILE A 310 -41.11 -24.49 -59.05
CA ILE A 310 -39.84 -25.03 -58.57
C ILE A 310 -38.66 -24.41 -59.32
N LYS A 311 -38.75 -24.25 -60.64
CA LYS A 311 -37.74 -23.53 -61.43
C LYS A 311 -37.58 -22.09 -60.94
N GLN A 312 -38.66 -21.39 -60.62
CA GLN A 312 -38.62 -20.04 -60.05
C GLN A 312 -37.90 -20.01 -58.70
N ILE A 313 -38.28 -20.89 -57.77
CA ILE A 313 -37.65 -20.99 -56.44
C ILE A 313 -36.14 -21.28 -56.56
N ASN A 314 -35.74 -22.19 -57.45
CA ASN A 314 -34.33 -22.50 -57.67
C ASN A 314 -33.55 -21.32 -58.27
N LYS A 315 -34.17 -20.57 -59.19
CA LYS A 315 -33.59 -19.33 -59.74
C LYS A 315 -33.37 -18.29 -58.64
N GLU A 316 -34.34 -18.11 -57.75
CA GLU A 316 -34.24 -17.19 -56.61
C GLU A 316 -33.16 -17.64 -55.60
N LYS A 317 -33.04 -18.94 -55.30
CA LYS A 317 -31.95 -19.49 -54.48
C LYS A 317 -30.58 -19.21 -55.08
N ASN A 318 -30.43 -19.42 -56.40
CA ASN A 318 -29.17 -19.16 -57.11
C ASN A 318 -28.82 -17.67 -57.06
N LYS A 319 -29.81 -16.79 -57.28
CA LYS A 319 -29.63 -15.33 -57.19
C LYS A 319 -29.17 -14.89 -55.79
N ILE A 320 -29.74 -15.47 -54.72
CA ILE A 320 -29.27 -15.22 -53.34
C ILE A 320 -27.82 -15.67 -53.16
N SER A 321 -27.46 -16.86 -53.65
CA SER A 321 -26.10 -17.42 -53.53
C SER A 321 -25.07 -16.58 -54.29
N GLU A 322 -25.39 -16.15 -55.51
CA GLU A 322 -24.53 -15.29 -56.33
C GLU A 322 -24.33 -13.93 -55.67
N ASN A 323 -25.41 -13.26 -55.24
CA ASN A 323 -25.31 -11.98 -54.55
C ASN A 323 -24.52 -12.09 -53.24
N LYS A 324 -24.65 -13.20 -52.48
CA LYS A 324 -23.84 -13.43 -51.27
C LYS A 324 -22.34 -13.52 -51.56
N LYS A 325 -21.93 -14.20 -52.64
CA LYS A 325 -20.51 -14.33 -53.02
C LYS A 325 -19.88 -13.00 -53.41
N GLN A 326 -20.69 -12.05 -53.88
CA GLN A 326 -20.24 -10.75 -54.33
C GLN A 326 -20.21 -9.67 -53.22
N ILE A 327 -20.75 -9.95 -52.03
CA ILE A 327 -20.68 -9.01 -50.91
C ILE A 327 -19.25 -8.98 -50.37
N LYS A 328 -18.61 -7.81 -50.42
CA LYS A 328 -17.26 -7.58 -49.87
C LYS A 328 -17.30 -7.45 -48.34
N LYS A 329 -16.12 -7.50 -47.69
CA LYS A 329 -15.99 -7.30 -46.24
C LYS A 329 -16.49 -5.90 -45.82
N ASP A 330 -17.13 -5.84 -44.66
CA ASP A 330 -17.70 -4.63 -44.09
C ASP A 330 -16.62 -3.84 -43.31
N GLU A 331 -15.93 -2.94 -44.00
CA GLU A 331 -14.86 -2.13 -43.40
C GLU A 331 -15.38 -1.19 -42.30
N ALA A 332 -16.60 -0.64 -42.48
CA ALA A 332 -17.23 0.19 -41.47
C ALA A 332 -17.46 -0.57 -40.16
N LYS A 333 -17.84 -1.85 -40.23
CA LYS A 333 -17.98 -2.70 -39.04
C LYS A 333 -16.66 -2.86 -38.28
N LYS A 334 -15.54 -3.12 -38.98
CA LYS A 334 -14.23 -3.24 -38.33
C LYS A 334 -13.80 -1.96 -37.63
N LEU A 335 -14.02 -0.81 -38.27
CA LEU A 335 -13.72 0.49 -37.69
C LEU A 335 -14.58 0.78 -36.45
N LEU A 336 -15.85 0.35 -36.43
CA LEU A 336 -16.70 0.43 -35.24
C LEU A 336 -16.19 -0.46 -34.10
N GLU A 337 -15.76 -1.68 -34.38
CA GLU A 337 -15.13 -2.57 -33.38
C GLU A 337 -13.84 -1.94 -32.80
N GLU A 338 -13.10 -1.18 -33.60
CA GLU A 338 -11.93 -0.43 -33.11
C GLU A 338 -12.32 0.73 -32.19
N ILE A 339 -13.38 1.48 -32.52
CA ILE A 339 -13.92 2.53 -31.64
C ILE A 339 -14.35 1.94 -30.29
N GLU A 340 -15.04 0.80 -30.29
CA GLU A 340 -15.42 0.12 -29.04
C GLU A 340 -14.20 -0.24 -28.18
N ARG A 341 -13.14 -0.77 -28.80
CA ARG A 341 -11.88 -1.06 -28.10
C ARG A 341 -11.23 0.19 -27.53
N ILE A 342 -11.25 1.31 -28.26
CA ILE A 342 -10.75 2.59 -27.74
C ILE A 342 -11.62 3.07 -26.58
N GLY A 343 -12.95 2.91 -26.67
CA GLY A 343 -13.90 3.21 -25.61
C GLY A 343 -13.56 2.51 -24.29
N SER A 344 -13.32 1.20 -24.31
CA SER A 344 -12.89 0.45 -23.11
C SER A 344 -11.55 0.92 -22.55
N LYS A 345 -10.60 1.32 -23.41
CA LYS A 345 -9.32 1.89 -22.96
C LYS A 345 -9.52 3.24 -22.27
N LEU A 346 -10.38 4.10 -22.81
CA LEU A 346 -10.70 5.40 -22.22
C LEU A 346 -11.38 5.26 -20.86
N GLU A 347 -12.29 4.30 -20.72
CA GLU A 347 -12.93 3.98 -19.45
C GLU A 347 -11.91 3.51 -18.41
N TYR A 348 -11.01 2.60 -18.78
CA TYR A 348 -9.91 2.17 -17.91
C TYR A 348 -9.04 3.36 -17.44
N MET A 349 -8.64 4.23 -18.36
CA MET A 349 -7.83 5.42 -18.03
C MET A 349 -8.58 6.37 -17.09
N ALA A 350 -9.91 6.52 -17.25
CA ALA A 350 -10.72 7.35 -16.35
C ALA A 350 -10.76 6.78 -14.92
N ILE A 351 -10.90 5.46 -14.79
CA ILE A 351 -10.85 4.77 -13.49
C ILE A 351 -9.48 4.97 -12.82
N GLU A 352 -8.39 4.79 -13.55
CA GLU A 352 -7.02 4.97 -13.03
C GLU A 352 -6.80 6.41 -12.52
N LYS A 353 -7.26 7.43 -13.25
CA LYS A 353 -7.20 8.83 -12.81
C LYS A 353 -7.95 9.07 -11.50
N ILE A 354 -9.16 8.53 -11.37
CA ILE A 354 -9.96 8.67 -10.13
C ILE A 354 -9.22 8.02 -8.95
N LYS A 355 -8.64 6.83 -9.16
CA LYS A 355 -7.84 6.13 -8.15
C LYS A 355 -6.63 6.95 -7.71
N ASN A 356 -5.89 7.51 -8.66
CA ASN A 356 -4.72 8.35 -8.41
C ASN A 356 -5.10 9.66 -7.70
N SER A 357 -6.22 10.29 -8.05
CA SER A 357 -6.74 11.46 -7.34
C SER A 357 -7.05 11.13 -5.88
N LYS A 358 -7.81 10.05 -5.62
CA LYS A 358 -8.14 9.63 -4.25
C LYS A 358 -6.90 9.30 -3.42
N ARG A 359 -5.89 8.67 -4.05
CA ARG A 359 -4.60 8.41 -3.41
C ARG A 359 -3.88 9.72 -3.06
N SER A 360 -3.88 10.69 -3.98
CA SER A 360 -3.29 12.03 -3.75
C SER A 360 -3.95 12.72 -2.56
N ASP A 361 -5.28 12.70 -2.46
CA ASP A 361 -6.01 13.36 -1.38
C ASP A 361 -5.68 12.76 -0.01
N LYS A 362 -5.66 11.42 0.10
CA LYS A 362 -5.25 10.73 1.32
C LYS A 362 -3.81 11.06 1.74
N ILE A 363 -2.90 11.19 0.77
CA ILE A 363 -1.51 11.54 1.05
C ILE A 363 -1.40 13.00 1.52
N LYS A 364 -2.22 13.91 0.98
CA LYS A 364 -2.27 15.31 1.44
C LYS A 364 -2.80 15.42 2.87
N GLU A 365 -3.81 14.64 3.25
CA GLU A 365 -4.31 14.59 4.63
C GLU A 365 -3.17 14.17 5.60
N ASN A 366 -2.49 13.07 5.31
CA ASN A 366 -1.32 12.62 6.08
C ASN A 366 -0.20 13.68 6.13
N ARG A 367 0.01 14.42 5.03
CA ARG A 367 0.99 15.52 5.00
C ARG A 367 0.66 16.61 6.01
N GLU A 368 -0.61 16.99 6.13
CA GLU A 368 -1.03 18.02 7.09
C GLU A 368 -0.91 17.52 8.53
N GLU A 369 -1.25 16.26 8.83
CA GLU A 369 -1.03 15.66 10.17
C GLU A 369 0.45 15.68 10.60
N ILE A 370 1.36 15.39 9.65
CA ILE A 370 2.80 15.45 9.91
C ILE A 370 3.24 16.90 10.13
N ARG A 371 2.72 17.87 9.35
CA ARG A 371 3.00 19.30 9.54
C ARG A 371 2.53 19.82 10.89
N GLU A 372 1.33 19.43 11.33
CA GLU A 372 0.82 19.76 12.66
C GLU A 372 1.72 19.21 13.76
N SER A 373 2.17 17.96 13.61
CA SER A 373 3.12 17.35 14.55
C SER A 373 4.45 18.13 14.61
N VAL A 374 4.99 18.54 13.46
CA VAL A 374 6.21 19.35 13.38
C VAL A 374 6.01 20.71 14.06
N SER A 375 4.87 21.35 13.83
CA SER A 375 4.50 22.62 14.47
C SER A 375 4.45 22.51 15.99
N LEU A 376 3.84 21.44 16.50
CA LEU A 376 3.77 21.15 17.94
C LEU A 376 5.18 21.02 18.54
N TYR A 377 6.04 20.21 17.92
CA TYR A 377 7.40 19.99 18.41
C TYR A 377 8.28 21.24 18.33
N ILE A 378 8.12 22.07 17.29
CA ILE A 378 8.80 23.37 17.21
C ILE A 378 8.35 24.29 18.34
N THR A 379 7.05 24.28 18.67
CA THR A 379 6.50 25.04 19.80
C THR A 379 7.11 24.60 21.13
N GLU A 380 7.27 23.29 21.34
CA GLU A 380 7.94 22.75 22.54
C GLU A 380 9.42 23.14 22.62
N LEU A 381 10.08 23.35 21.48
CA LEU A 381 11.46 23.86 21.39
C LEU A 381 11.57 25.40 21.50
N GLY A 382 10.43 26.10 21.70
CA GLY A 382 10.37 27.55 21.85
C GLY A 382 10.36 28.33 20.54
N GLY A 383 10.03 27.68 19.42
CA GLY A 383 9.74 28.34 18.15
C GLY A 383 8.24 28.49 17.91
N ILE A 384 7.86 29.21 16.85
CA ILE A 384 6.51 29.19 16.29
C ILE A 384 6.64 29.20 14.78
N LEU A 385 6.01 28.23 14.12
CA LEU A 385 5.98 28.21 12.66
C LEU A 385 5.17 29.38 12.15
N SER A 386 5.77 30.21 11.30
CA SER A 386 5.01 31.17 10.50
C SER A 386 4.18 30.40 9.48
N HIS A 387 2.86 30.59 9.46
CA HIS A 387 2.05 30.10 8.36
C HIS A 387 2.49 30.81 7.08
N GLN A 388 2.94 30.02 6.10
CA GLN A 388 2.99 30.49 4.72
C GLN A 388 1.54 30.54 4.22
N ASN A 389 1.10 31.73 3.81
CA ASN A 389 -0.07 31.91 2.94
C ASN A 389 0.14 31.21 1.60
#